data_AF-A0A5N4BXG4-F1
#
_entry.id   AF-A0A5N4BXG4-F1
#
_cell.length_a   1.000
_cell.length_b   1.000
_cell.length_c   1.000
_cell.angle_alpha   90.00
_cell.angle_beta   90.00
_cell.angle_gamma   90.00
#
_symmetry.space_group_name_H-M   'P 1'
#
loop_
_entity.id
_entity.type
_entity.pdbx_description
1 polymer ?
#
loop_
_entity_poly.entity_id
_entity_poly.type
_entity_poly.pdbx_seq_one_letter_code
_entity_poly.pdbx_strand_id
1 'polypeptide(L)'
;MPTPSATTPQAKGFRRAVSELDAKQAEAIMSPRFVGRRQSLIQDARKEREKAEAAAASAEPGEAPEVGALEERDGKALLNLLFSLRPTRPPSLSRAVKALETFEAQIHHLETRPAQKPRAGGPQLEYFVRCEVPSTALPALLSSVRRVAEDVRGVGENKGEAGSSALECDHVILRWRSILPQGPDTHGGPSTFRLCEVLWFPRKVSELDKCHHLVTKFDPDLDLDHPGFSDQAYRQRRKAIAAIAFQYKQGDPIPHVEYTAEETATWKQVYSTLRGLYTTHACREYLEAFELLERFCGYQEDRIPQLEDVSRFLRERTGFQLRPVAGLLSARDFLASLAFRVFQCTQYIRHASSPMHSPEP
;
A
#
# COMPACT_ATOMS: atom_id res chain seq x y z
N MET A 1 -94.94 26.95 19.88
CA MET A 1 -94.36 28.24 19.42
C MET A 1 -93.08 27.94 18.65
N PRO A 2 -92.76 28.70 17.59
CA PRO A 2 -92.84 28.25 16.20
C PRO A 2 -91.56 27.60 15.63
N THR A 3 -91.73 26.86 14.54
CA THR A 3 -90.73 26.52 13.48
C THR A 3 -90.26 27.83 12.77
N PRO A 4 -89.20 27.89 11.91
CA PRO A 4 -88.83 26.84 10.97
C PRO A 4 -87.36 26.75 10.43
N SER A 5 -87.09 25.62 9.76
CA SER A 5 -86.39 25.43 8.47
C SER A 5 -85.04 26.10 8.15
N ALA A 6 -84.06 25.28 7.72
CA ALA A 6 -83.64 25.13 6.30
C ALA A 6 -82.11 25.04 6.05
N THR A 7 -81.78 24.20 5.06
CA THR A 7 -80.71 24.33 4.04
C THR A 7 -79.24 24.11 4.40
N THR A 8 -78.67 23.05 3.83
CA THR A 8 -77.28 22.99 3.33
C THR A 8 -77.16 23.80 2.04
N PRO A 9 -76.03 24.52 1.82
CA PRO A 9 -75.17 24.16 0.68
C PRO A 9 -73.65 24.39 0.92
N GLN A 10 -72.85 23.77 0.05
CA GLN A 10 -71.38 23.88 -0.04
C GLN A 10 -70.85 25.32 -0.15
N ALA A 11 -69.65 25.58 0.39
CA ALA A 11 -68.76 26.63 -0.14
C ALA A 11 -67.26 26.39 0.15
N LYS A 12 -66.51 26.30 -0.96
CA LYS A 12 -65.29 27.04 -1.32
C LYS A 12 -63.94 26.67 -0.67
N GLY A 13 -63.02 26.37 -1.59
CA GLY A 13 -61.64 25.98 -1.37
C GLY A 13 -60.79 27.03 -0.65
N PHE A 14 -59.85 26.51 0.12
CA PHE A 14 -58.80 27.27 0.76
C PHE A 14 -57.55 27.25 -0.12
N ARG A 15 -57.09 28.45 -0.51
CA ARG A 15 -55.90 28.66 -1.32
C ARG A 15 -54.63 28.45 -0.48
N ARG A 16 -53.63 27.86 -1.13
CA ARG A 16 -52.22 27.77 -0.72
C ARG A 16 -51.64 29.16 -0.44
N ALA A 17 -50.81 29.25 0.60
CA ALA A 17 -49.69 30.20 0.67
C ALA A 17 -48.42 29.36 0.80
N VAL A 18 -47.79 29.09 -0.35
CA VAL A 18 -46.40 28.60 -0.44
C VAL A 18 -45.56 29.88 -0.47
N SER A 19 -44.68 30.05 0.51
CA SER A 19 -43.71 31.14 0.52
C SER A 19 -42.85 31.05 -0.74
N GLU A 20 -42.81 32.15 -1.48
CA GLU A 20 -42.01 32.37 -2.67
C GLU A 20 -40.52 32.20 -2.34
N LEU A 21 -39.98 31.03 -2.65
CA LEU A 21 -38.57 30.85 -2.95
C LEU A 21 -38.39 31.24 -4.41
N ASP A 22 -37.52 32.22 -4.63
CA ASP A 22 -37.17 32.79 -5.92
C ASP A 22 -36.92 31.68 -6.96
N ALA A 23 -37.54 31.78 -8.14
CA ALA A 23 -37.50 30.74 -9.17
C ALA A 23 -36.06 30.45 -9.65
N LYS A 24 -35.13 31.37 -9.42
CA LYS A 24 -33.69 31.19 -9.68
C LYS A 24 -32.95 30.36 -8.60
N GLN A 25 -33.45 30.31 -7.36
CA GLN A 25 -32.87 29.50 -6.28
C GLN A 25 -33.39 28.06 -6.30
N ALA A 26 -34.62 27.82 -6.76
CA ALA A 26 -35.16 26.47 -6.93
C ALA A 26 -34.44 25.67 -8.05
N GLU A 27 -33.97 26.35 -9.09
CA GLU A 27 -33.18 25.73 -10.18
C GLU A 27 -31.78 25.30 -9.71
N ALA A 28 -31.22 25.93 -8.67
CA ALA A 28 -29.92 25.57 -8.11
C ALA A 28 -29.97 24.33 -7.17
N ILE A 29 -31.15 23.95 -6.67
CA ILE A 29 -31.35 22.81 -5.76
C ILE A 29 -31.74 21.53 -6.53
N MET A 30 -32.08 21.63 -7.81
CA MET A 30 -32.28 20.45 -8.65
C MET A 30 -30.94 20.00 -9.23
N SER A 31 -30.44 18.87 -8.72
CA SER A 31 -29.31 18.12 -9.26
C SER A 31 -29.28 18.18 -10.80
N PRO A 32 -28.14 18.52 -11.44
CA PRO A 32 -28.09 18.48 -12.89
C PRO A 32 -28.41 17.07 -13.35
N ARG A 33 -29.50 16.92 -14.13
CA ARG A 33 -29.85 15.69 -14.82
C ARG A 33 -28.59 15.16 -15.48
N PHE A 34 -28.14 13.99 -15.03
CA PHE A 34 -26.92 13.35 -15.51
C PHE A 34 -27.16 12.81 -16.93
N VAL A 35 -27.15 13.70 -17.90
CA VAL A 35 -27.22 13.39 -19.33
C VAL A 35 -25.82 13.54 -19.88
N GLY A 36 -25.15 12.41 -20.09
CA GLY A 36 -23.84 12.38 -20.72
C GLY A 36 -22.98 11.26 -20.14
N ARG A 37 -22.74 10.23 -20.95
CA ARG A 37 -21.75 9.18 -20.73
C ARG A 37 -20.40 9.85 -20.45
N ARG A 38 -19.99 9.95 -19.17
CA ARG A 38 -18.68 10.51 -18.81
C ARG A 38 -17.59 9.72 -19.53
N GLN A 39 -16.62 10.44 -20.09
CA GLN A 39 -15.35 9.88 -20.53
C GLN A 39 -14.74 9.06 -19.38
N SER A 40 -14.10 7.96 -19.72
CA SER A 40 -13.61 6.96 -18.76
C SER A 40 -12.63 7.60 -17.77
N LEU A 41 -12.82 7.38 -16.47
CA LEU A 41 -11.87 7.77 -15.40
C LEU A 41 -10.44 7.26 -15.65
N ILE A 42 -10.30 6.22 -16.48
CA ILE A 42 -9.01 5.68 -16.92
C ILE A 42 -8.28 6.66 -17.85
N GLN A 43 -9.00 7.44 -18.66
CA GLN A 43 -8.41 8.44 -19.54
C GLN A 43 -7.97 9.68 -18.75
N ASP A 44 -8.73 10.08 -17.73
CA ASP A 44 -8.35 11.19 -16.85
C ASP A 44 -7.07 10.85 -16.08
N ALA A 45 -6.98 9.64 -15.51
CA ALA A 45 -5.77 9.16 -14.83
C ALA A 45 -4.54 9.08 -15.76
N ARG A 46 -4.73 8.72 -17.03
CA ARG A 46 -3.65 8.72 -18.04
C ARG A 46 -3.21 10.14 -18.40
N LYS A 47 -4.15 11.06 -18.55
CA LYS A 47 -3.89 12.45 -18.89
C LYS A 47 -3.20 13.20 -17.75
N GLU A 48 -3.55 12.90 -16.50
CA GLU A 48 -2.84 13.42 -15.32
C GLU A 48 -1.43 12.87 -15.21
N ARG A 49 -1.24 11.58 -15.52
CA ARG A 49 0.10 10.98 -15.59
C ARG A 49 0.96 11.61 -16.68
N GLU A 50 0.42 11.80 -17.88
CA GLU A 50 1.13 12.48 -18.99
C GLU A 50 1.47 13.93 -18.64
N LYS A 51 0.57 14.65 -17.95
CA LYS A 51 0.87 16.00 -17.43
C LYS A 51 1.97 16.00 -16.37
N ALA A 52 1.97 15.02 -15.47
CA ALA A 52 3.01 14.88 -14.44
C ALA A 52 4.37 14.52 -15.06
N GLU A 53 4.40 13.65 -16.07
CA GLU A 53 5.61 13.29 -16.82
C GLU A 53 6.12 14.47 -17.65
N ALA A 54 5.24 15.27 -18.27
CA ALA A 54 5.62 16.48 -19.00
C ALA A 54 6.13 17.61 -18.08
N ALA A 55 5.56 17.75 -16.88
CA ALA A 55 6.04 18.70 -15.88
C ALA A 55 7.43 18.31 -15.33
N ALA A 56 7.69 17.01 -15.15
CA ALA A 56 9.01 16.52 -14.77
C ALA A 56 10.06 16.70 -15.88
N ALA A 57 9.65 16.61 -17.14
CA ALA A 57 10.53 16.78 -18.30
C ALA A 57 10.85 18.26 -18.64
N SER A 58 10.13 19.23 -18.06
CA SER A 58 10.28 20.67 -18.34
C SER A 58 10.95 21.46 -17.21
N ALA A 59 11.40 20.80 -16.14
CA ALA A 59 12.20 21.42 -15.09
C ALA A 59 13.68 21.50 -15.54
N GLU A 60 14.16 22.72 -15.79
CA GLU A 60 15.57 23.02 -16.04
C GLU A 60 16.43 22.78 -14.78
N PRO A 61 17.70 22.35 -14.91
CA PRO A 61 18.57 22.01 -13.78
C PRO A 61 19.26 23.27 -13.23
N GLY A 62 18.83 23.74 -12.05
CA GLY A 62 19.45 24.91 -11.40
C GLY A 62 19.27 24.97 -9.89
N GLU A 63 20.40 24.91 -9.19
CA GLU A 63 20.68 25.14 -7.75
C GLU A 63 20.03 24.23 -6.70
N ALA A 64 20.83 23.26 -6.26
CA ALA A 64 20.60 22.44 -5.08
C ALA A 64 20.77 23.26 -3.78
N PRO A 65 19.85 23.15 -2.81
CA PRO A 65 20.16 23.42 -1.42
C PRO A 65 20.82 22.18 -0.80
N GLU A 66 22.06 22.34 -0.34
CA GLU A 66 22.77 21.35 0.47
C GLU A 66 22.02 21.10 1.79
N VAL A 67 21.49 19.88 2.00
CA VAL A 67 21.59 19.12 3.27
C VAL A 67 21.36 17.63 2.95
N GLY A 68 22.36 16.79 3.27
CA GLY A 68 22.19 15.34 3.41
C GLY A 68 22.88 14.48 2.36
N ALA A 69 24.21 14.59 2.24
CA ALA A 69 25.02 13.58 1.56
C ALA A 69 24.79 12.22 2.23
N LEU A 70 24.09 11.31 1.56
CA LEU A 70 24.10 9.89 1.89
C LEU A 70 25.21 9.26 1.03
N GLU A 71 26.35 9.03 1.66
CA GLU A 71 27.53 8.43 1.04
C GLU A 71 27.17 7.16 0.25
N GLU A 72 27.59 7.11 -1.02
CA GLU A 72 27.92 5.84 -1.66
C GLU A 72 29.00 5.18 -0.80
N ARG A 73 28.61 4.17 -0.03
CA ARG A 73 29.57 3.37 0.73
C ARG A 73 29.70 1.97 0.13
N ASP A 74 30.88 1.76 -0.44
CA ASP A 74 31.65 0.51 -0.40
C ASP A 74 31.55 -0.53 -1.53
N GLY A 75 30.89 -0.32 -2.67
CA GLY A 75 30.97 -1.30 -3.78
C GLY A 75 30.58 -2.75 -3.38
N LYS A 76 29.74 -2.86 -2.35
CA LYS A 76 29.21 -4.11 -1.78
C LYS A 76 27.74 -4.21 -2.15
N ALA A 77 27.33 -5.40 -2.58
CA ALA A 77 25.96 -5.75 -2.90
C ALA A 77 25.35 -6.55 -1.75
N LEU A 78 24.13 -6.19 -1.36
CA LEU A 78 23.35 -6.98 -0.42
C LEU A 78 22.62 -8.10 -1.19
N LEU A 79 22.85 -9.34 -0.77
CA LEU A 79 22.39 -10.54 -1.45
C LEU A 79 21.47 -11.36 -0.55
N ASN A 80 20.30 -11.73 -1.07
CA ASN A 80 19.40 -12.68 -0.45
C ASN A 80 19.44 -14.00 -1.25
N LEU A 81 19.97 -15.06 -0.64
CA LEU A 81 20.09 -16.39 -1.22
C LEU A 81 19.04 -17.34 -0.66
N LEU A 82 18.39 -18.08 -1.55
CA LEU A 82 17.58 -19.25 -1.22
C LEU A 82 18.13 -20.45 -1.96
N PHE A 83 18.49 -21.52 -1.24
CA PHE A 83 18.99 -22.73 -1.86
C PHE A 83 18.67 -23.97 -1.03
N SER A 84 18.75 -25.13 -1.67
CA SER A 84 18.64 -26.44 -1.02
C SER A 84 19.97 -27.17 -1.16
N LEU A 85 20.44 -27.85 -0.12
CA LEU A 85 21.68 -28.62 -0.24
C LEU A 85 21.43 -29.91 -1.01
N ARG A 86 22.37 -30.29 -1.87
CA ARG A 86 22.29 -31.58 -2.57
C ARG A 86 22.30 -32.72 -1.55
N PRO A 87 21.52 -33.80 -1.76
CA PRO A 87 21.50 -34.96 -0.87
C PRO A 87 22.83 -35.73 -0.97
N THR A 88 23.87 -35.20 -0.33
CA THR A 88 25.15 -35.87 -0.10
C THR A 88 25.17 -36.34 1.35
N ARG A 89 25.78 -37.50 1.64
CA ARG A 89 25.99 -37.96 3.02
C ARG A 89 27.46 -37.69 3.41
N PRO A 90 27.75 -36.87 4.44
CA PRO A 90 26.83 -35.96 5.17
C PRO A 90 26.53 -34.67 4.37
N PRO A 91 25.31 -34.11 4.47
CA PRO A 91 24.96 -32.87 3.80
C PRO A 91 25.67 -31.72 4.53
N SER A 92 26.74 -31.21 3.94
CA SER A 92 27.62 -30.29 4.64
C SER A 92 27.27 -28.85 4.31
N LEU A 93 26.38 -28.25 5.11
CA LEU A 93 26.16 -26.79 5.16
C LEU A 93 27.50 -26.04 5.25
N SER A 94 28.48 -26.62 5.94
CA SER A 94 29.83 -26.08 6.06
C SER A 94 30.49 -25.76 4.72
N ARG A 95 30.22 -26.50 3.62
CA ARG A 95 30.78 -26.16 2.30
C ARG A 95 30.13 -24.91 1.70
N ALA A 96 28.82 -24.74 1.86
CA ALA A 96 28.12 -23.54 1.40
C ALA A 96 28.52 -22.31 2.22
N VAL A 97 28.66 -22.47 3.54
CA VAL A 97 29.16 -21.40 4.43
C VAL A 97 30.63 -21.09 4.14
N LYS A 98 31.46 -22.10 3.87
CA LYS A 98 32.86 -21.87 3.47
C LYS A 98 32.96 -21.10 2.16
N ALA A 99 32.09 -21.39 1.19
CA ALA A 99 32.02 -20.60 -0.04
C ALA A 99 31.69 -19.12 0.26
N LEU A 100 30.72 -18.85 1.13
CA LEU A 100 30.41 -17.48 1.55
C LEU A 100 31.62 -16.80 2.23
N GLU A 101 32.28 -17.50 3.15
CA GLU A 101 33.47 -17.03 3.85
C GLU A 101 34.64 -16.72 2.87
N THR A 102 34.85 -17.57 1.86
CA THR A 102 35.91 -17.38 0.85
C THR A 102 35.75 -16.12 0.01
N PHE A 103 34.52 -15.64 -0.19
CA PHE A 103 34.23 -14.40 -0.91
C PHE A 103 33.97 -13.22 0.04
N GLU A 104 34.43 -13.32 1.29
CA GLU A 104 34.31 -12.27 2.31
C GLU A 104 32.85 -11.82 2.54
N ALA A 105 31.90 -12.76 2.37
CA ALA A 105 30.49 -12.46 2.57
C ALA A 105 30.19 -12.22 4.06
N GLN A 106 29.71 -11.03 4.39
CA GLN A 106 29.22 -10.70 5.73
C GLN A 106 27.79 -11.22 5.89
N ILE A 107 27.61 -12.31 6.61
CA ILE A 107 26.28 -12.91 6.83
C ILE A 107 25.52 -12.11 7.90
N HIS A 108 24.42 -11.48 7.50
CA HIS A 108 23.52 -10.78 8.42
C HIS A 108 22.46 -11.71 9.01
N HIS A 109 22.00 -12.71 8.23
CA HIS A 109 20.95 -13.63 8.67
C HIS A 109 21.11 -14.98 7.97
N LEU A 110 20.98 -16.06 8.74
CA LEU A 110 20.94 -17.43 8.23
C LEU A 110 19.79 -18.15 8.90
N GLU A 111 18.90 -18.73 8.10
CA GLU A 111 17.84 -19.59 8.62
C GLU A 111 17.62 -20.84 7.77
N THR A 112 17.15 -21.89 8.44
CA THR A 112 16.75 -23.16 7.83
C THR A 112 15.25 -23.37 8.04
N ARG A 113 14.59 -23.90 7.01
CA ARG A 113 13.16 -24.23 7.02
C ARG A 113 12.93 -25.59 6.37
N PRO A 114 11.96 -26.39 6.84
CA PRO A 114 11.53 -27.58 6.10
C PRO A 114 11.07 -27.19 4.69
N ALA A 115 11.50 -27.93 3.67
CA ALA A 115 11.07 -27.69 2.31
C ALA A 115 9.54 -27.85 2.19
N GLN A 116 8.84 -26.90 1.57
CA GLN A 116 7.37 -26.95 1.45
C GLN A 116 6.87 -28.13 0.59
N LYS A 117 7.72 -28.69 -0.29
CA LYS A 117 7.40 -29.84 -1.16
C LYS A 117 8.59 -30.80 -1.20
N PRO A 118 8.79 -31.62 -0.17
CA PRO A 118 9.86 -32.61 -0.19
C PRO A 118 9.54 -33.65 -1.26
N ARG A 119 10.36 -33.73 -2.31
CA ARG A 119 10.36 -34.88 -3.22
C ARG A 119 10.89 -36.10 -2.46
N ALA A 120 10.43 -37.31 -2.78
CA ALA A 120 11.00 -38.52 -2.20
C ALA A 120 12.51 -38.58 -2.51
N GLY A 121 13.35 -38.60 -1.46
CA GLY A 121 14.81 -38.52 -1.59
C GLY A 121 15.40 -37.12 -1.86
N GLY A 122 14.55 -36.07 -1.89
CA GLY A 122 14.96 -34.68 -2.10
C GLY A 122 15.42 -33.98 -0.82
N PRO A 123 15.96 -32.76 -0.94
CA PRO A 123 16.41 -31.96 0.20
C PRO A 123 15.27 -31.71 1.19
N GLN A 124 15.51 -32.04 2.46
CA GLN A 124 14.53 -31.85 3.54
C GLN A 124 14.49 -30.41 4.05
N LEU A 125 15.56 -29.64 3.82
CA LEU A 125 15.73 -28.29 4.32
C LEU A 125 16.04 -27.31 3.18
N GLU A 126 15.35 -26.18 3.20
CA GLU A 126 15.69 -24.98 2.46
C GLU A 126 16.48 -24.03 3.37
N TYR A 127 17.48 -23.38 2.79
CA TYR A 127 18.37 -22.44 3.46
C TYR A 127 18.14 -21.05 2.89
N PHE A 128 17.90 -20.09 3.78
CA PHE A 128 17.86 -18.68 3.43
C PHE A 128 19.04 -17.96 4.09
N VAL A 129 19.84 -17.26 3.28
CA VAL A 129 21.01 -16.51 3.75
C VAL A 129 20.92 -15.10 3.21
N ARG A 130 20.96 -14.11 4.10
CA ARG A 130 21.15 -12.70 3.75
C ARG A 130 22.58 -12.32 4.08
N CYS A 131 23.33 -11.88 3.08
CA CYS A 131 24.73 -11.49 3.25
C CYS A 131 25.10 -10.30 2.38
N GLU A 132 26.06 -9.50 2.83
CA GLU A 132 26.69 -8.44 2.04
C GLU A 132 28.01 -8.96 1.45
N VAL A 133 28.23 -8.70 0.15
CA VAL A 133 29.35 -9.26 -0.63
C VAL A 133 29.88 -8.19 -1.58
N PRO A 134 31.20 -8.07 -1.81
CA PRO A 134 31.72 -7.19 -2.87
C PRO A 134 31.06 -7.46 -4.23
N SER A 135 30.58 -6.43 -4.93
CA SER A 135 29.82 -6.58 -6.18
C SER A 135 30.62 -7.31 -7.27
N THR A 136 31.95 -7.18 -7.26
CA THR A 136 32.88 -7.88 -8.16
C THR A 136 32.95 -9.39 -7.91
N ALA A 137 32.70 -9.83 -6.68
CA ALA A 137 32.77 -11.23 -6.27
C ALA A 137 31.44 -11.99 -6.46
N LEU A 138 30.35 -11.28 -6.73
CA LEU A 138 28.99 -11.84 -6.79
C LEU A 138 28.83 -13.01 -7.78
N PRO A 139 29.29 -12.93 -9.06
CA PRO A 139 29.14 -14.04 -10.00
C PRO A 139 29.94 -15.28 -9.60
N ALA A 140 31.13 -15.08 -9.02
CA ALA A 140 32.01 -16.14 -8.56
C ALA A 140 31.44 -16.86 -7.33
N LEU A 141 30.88 -16.10 -6.38
CA LEU A 141 30.17 -16.63 -5.22
C LEU A 141 28.97 -17.48 -5.64
N LEU A 142 28.10 -16.97 -6.51
CA LEU A 142 26.93 -17.71 -6.97
C LEU A 142 27.31 -19.02 -7.67
N SER A 143 28.39 -18.99 -8.46
CA SER A 143 28.94 -20.18 -9.12
C SER A 143 29.50 -21.18 -8.12
N SER A 144 30.12 -20.71 -7.02
CA SER A 144 30.60 -21.56 -5.93
C SER A 144 29.45 -22.20 -5.15
N VAL A 145 28.41 -21.43 -4.80
CA VAL A 145 27.23 -21.95 -4.09
C VAL A 145 26.47 -22.98 -4.95
N ARG A 146 26.34 -22.75 -6.26
CA ARG A 146 25.71 -23.71 -7.20
C ARG A 146 26.45 -25.04 -7.34
N ARG A 147 27.75 -25.09 -7.02
CA ARG A 147 28.52 -26.36 -6.99
C ARG A 147 28.11 -27.26 -5.83
N VAL A 148 27.65 -26.67 -4.73
CA VAL A 148 27.35 -27.39 -3.48
C VAL A 148 25.85 -27.46 -3.15
N ALA A 149 25.03 -26.67 -3.85
CA ALA A 149 23.59 -26.60 -3.66
C ALA A 149 22.81 -26.84 -4.98
N GLU A 150 21.52 -27.10 -4.81
CA GLU A 150 20.47 -27.16 -5.83
C GLU A 150 19.52 -25.97 -5.64
N ASP A 151 18.79 -25.62 -6.71
CA ASP A 151 17.75 -24.57 -6.71
C ASP A 151 18.18 -23.19 -6.16
N VAL A 152 19.45 -22.82 -6.38
CA VAL A 152 20.03 -21.54 -5.93
C VAL A 152 19.34 -20.35 -6.63
N ARG A 153 18.57 -19.60 -5.87
CA ARG A 153 17.95 -18.33 -6.25
C ARG A 153 18.61 -17.19 -5.48
N GLY A 154 18.99 -16.11 -6.18
CA GLY A 154 19.67 -14.95 -5.59
C GLY A 154 18.99 -13.65 -6.00
N VAL A 155 18.90 -12.71 -5.06
CA VAL A 155 18.40 -11.34 -5.27
C VAL A 155 19.45 -10.35 -4.80
N GLY A 156 19.91 -9.48 -5.70
CA GLY A 156 20.72 -8.30 -5.35
C GLY A 156 19.82 -7.09 -5.09
N GLU A 157 20.03 -6.39 -3.98
CA GLU A 157 19.46 -5.05 -3.77
C GLU A 157 20.52 -4.02 -4.18
N ASN A 158 20.43 -3.45 -5.39
CA ASN A 158 21.21 -2.27 -5.74
C ASN A 158 20.51 -1.04 -5.16
N LYS A 159 21.12 -0.41 -4.15
CA LYS A 159 20.76 0.94 -3.72
C LYS A 159 21.51 1.94 -4.61
N GLY A 160 20.90 2.34 -5.72
CA GLY A 160 21.46 3.35 -6.61
C GLY A 160 20.85 3.26 -8.00
N GLU A 161 20.49 4.43 -8.54
CA GLU A 161 19.92 4.69 -9.88
C GLU A 161 18.41 4.46 -10.06
N ALA A 162 17.64 5.44 -9.57
CA ALA A 162 16.48 5.92 -10.32
C ALA A 162 17.02 6.74 -11.51
N GLY A 163 17.32 6.05 -12.62
CA GLY A 163 17.84 6.67 -13.84
C GLY A 163 17.52 5.79 -15.05
N SER A 164 16.59 6.28 -15.87
CA SER A 164 16.17 5.79 -17.18
C SER A 164 17.01 4.68 -17.85
N SER A 165 16.51 3.44 -17.81
CA SER A 165 16.55 2.57 -18.97
C SER A 165 15.27 1.72 -19.01
N ALA A 166 14.26 2.26 -19.67
CA ALA A 166 13.14 1.47 -20.17
C ALA A 166 13.68 0.50 -21.23
N LEU A 167 13.95 -0.74 -20.83
CA LEU A 167 14.11 -1.85 -21.75
C LEU A 167 13.13 -2.95 -21.32
N GLU A 168 12.10 -3.09 -22.16
CA GLU A 168 11.08 -4.13 -22.23
C GLU A 168 11.28 -5.33 -21.28
N CYS A 169 10.58 -5.30 -20.15
CA CYS A 169 10.34 -6.48 -19.33
C CYS A 169 9.07 -7.19 -19.82
N ASP A 170 9.12 -7.76 -21.02
CA ASP A 170 8.22 -8.85 -21.36
C ASP A 170 8.69 -10.14 -20.67
N HIS A 171 7.73 -10.86 -20.08
CA HIS A 171 7.85 -12.11 -19.31
C HIS A 171 8.17 -12.02 -17.81
N VAL A 172 7.17 -11.59 -17.05
CA VAL A 172 6.86 -12.20 -15.74
C VAL A 172 5.53 -12.96 -15.86
N ILE A 173 5.58 -14.16 -16.45
CA ILE A 173 4.53 -15.17 -16.31
C ILE A 173 5.17 -16.39 -15.64
N LEU A 174 5.15 -16.41 -14.32
CA LEU A 174 5.27 -17.67 -13.61
C LEU A 174 3.90 -18.36 -13.66
N ARG A 175 3.85 -19.42 -14.49
CA ARG A 175 2.90 -20.56 -14.46
C ARG A 175 1.68 -20.51 -15.41
N TRP A 176 1.92 -20.57 -16.73
CA TRP A 176 0.95 -21.15 -17.70
C TRP A 176 1.62 -21.84 -18.92
N ARG A 177 2.88 -22.30 -18.81
CA ARG A 177 3.59 -23.07 -19.86
C ARG A 177 3.69 -24.57 -19.51
N SER A 178 2.54 -25.20 -19.21
CA SER A 178 2.47 -26.67 -19.10
C SER A 178 1.69 -27.33 -20.24
N ILE A 179 1.40 -26.61 -21.34
CA ILE A 179 0.74 -27.18 -22.51
C ILE A 179 1.44 -26.65 -23.76
N LEU A 180 2.45 -27.38 -24.25
CA LEU A 180 2.80 -27.62 -25.67
C LEU A 180 4.19 -28.31 -25.76
N PRO A 181 4.38 -29.25 -26.71
CA PRO A 181 5.53 -30.15 -26.74
C PRO A 181 6.80 -29.48 -27.29
N GLN A 182 7.96 -29.99 -26.86
CA GLN A 182 9.28 -29.48 -27.22
C GLN A 182 9.66 -29.85 -28.66
N GLY A 183 10.16 -28.86 -29.41
CA GLY A 183 10.88 -29.04 -30.69
C GLY A 183 12.39 -28.99 -30.48
N PRO A 184 13.19 -29.50 -31.44
CA PRO A 184 14.56 -29.95 -31.18
C PRO A 184 15.61 -28.82 -31.21
N ASP A 185 16.63 -29.02 -30.39
CA ASP A 185 17.79 -28.16 -30.17
C ASP A 185 18.64 -27.93 -31.43
N THR A 186 19.06 -26.69 -31.66
CA THR A 186 20.23 -26.39 -32.51
C THR A 186 21.06 -25.20 -31.98
N HIS A 187 22.34 -25.48 -31.78
CA HIS A 187 23.54 -24.62 -31.83
C HIS A 187 23.79 -23.52 -30.78
N GLY A 188 24.59 -23.90 -29.77
CA GLY A 188 25.90 -23.32 -29.40
C GLY A 188 26.17 -21.83 -29.63
N GLY A 189 25.95 -21.03 -28.60
CA GLY A 189 26.58 -19.72 -28.37
C GLY A 189 26.98 -19.59 -26.89
N PRO A 190 27.93 -18.71 -26.51
CA PRO A 190 28.32 -18.54 -25.11
C PRO A 190 27.08 -18.09 -24.35
N SER A 191 26.71 -18.87 -23.34
CA SER A 191 25.53 -18.62 -22.51
C SER A 191 25.75 -17.30 -21.77
N THR A 192 25.26 -16.20 -22.32
CA THR A 192 25.13 -14.95 -21.57
C THR A 192 24.08 -15.21 -20.50
N PHE A 193 24.56 -15.58 -19.32
CA PHE A 193 23.76 -15.87 -18.15
C PHE A 193 23.02 -14.58 -17.74
N ARG A 194 21.77 -14.43 -18.15
CA ARG A 194 20.89 -13.42 -17.55
C ARG A 194 20.60 -13.87 -16.12
N LEU A 195 21.15 -13.13 -15.16
CA LEU A 195 20.61 -13.10 -13.81
C LEU A 195 19.15 -12.70 -13.96
N CYS A 196 18.24 -13.61 -13.60
CA CYS A 196 16.86 -13.22 -13.40
C CYS A 196 16.87 -12.48 -12.05
N GLU A 197 17.10 -11.17 -12.07
CA GLU A 197 16.99 -10.31 -10.89
C GLU A 197 15.55 -10.39 -10.41
N VAL A 198 15.31 -11.25 -9.42
CA VAL A 198 14.01 -11.30 -8.75
C VAL A 198 14.00 -10.11 -7.79
N LEU A 199 13.14 -9.13 -8.04
CA LEU A 199 12.96 -8.00 -7.13
C LEU A 199 12.69 -8.49 -5.70
N TRP A 200 13.31 -7.84 -4.71
CA TRP A 200 13.09 -8.17 -3.30
C TRP A 200 11.61 -8.05 -2.92
N PHE A 201 11.15 -8.98 -2.09
CA PHE A 201 9.83 -8.94 -1.46
C PHE A 201 9.91 -9.52 -0.04
N PRO A 202 9.11 -9.00 0.91
CA PRO A 202 9.06 -9.52 2.26
C PRO A 202 8.59 -10.97 2.26
N ARG A 203 9.32 -11.84 2.96
CA ARG A 203 9.02 -13.29 3.07
C ARG A 203 8.32 -13.63 4.38
N LYS A 204 8.44 -12.75 5.37
CA LYS A 204 7.74 -12.82 6.66
C LYS A 204 7.03 -11.51 6.93
N VAL A 205 5.95 -11.58 7.70
CA VAL A 205 5.20 -10.39 8.10
C VAL A 205 6.06 -9.37 8.86
N SER A 206 7.05 -9.82 9.65
CA SER A 206 7.98 -8.93 10.35
C SER A 206 8.91 -8.16 9.41
N GLU A 207 9.10 -8.61 8.18
CA GLU A 207 9.91 -7.89 7.18
C GLU A 207 9.16 -6.69 6.58
N LEU A 208 7.85 -6.55 6.83
CA LEU A 208 7.09 -5.34 6.49
C LEU A 208 7.60 -4.10 7.23
N ASP A 209 8.38 -4.25 8.31
CA ASP A 209 9.11 -3.13 8.94
C ASP A 209 10.10 -2.44 7.97
N LYS A 210 10.49 -3.14 6.89
CA LYS A 210 11.35 -2.60 5.82
C LYS A 210 10.54 -2.00 4.65
N CYS A 211 9.23 -2.18 4.63
CA CYS A 211 8.32 -1.69 3.60
C CYS A 211 7.75 -0.31 4.00
N HIS A 212 8.63 0.69 4.06
CA HIS A 212 8.29 2.07 4.44
C HIS A 212 8.63 3.09 3.36
N HIS A 213 8.78 2.66 2.10
CA HIS A 213 9.11 3.57 1.00
C HIS A 213 7.90 4.45 0.69
N LEU A 214 7.92 5.69 1.18
CA LEU A 214 6.90 6.69 0.91
C LEU A 214 7.08 7.28 -0.49
N VAL A 215 5.96 7.58 -1.14
CA VAL A 215 5.94 8.40 -2.35
C VAL A 215 6.17 9.84 -1.92
N THR A 216 7.22 10.47 -2.45
CA THR A 216 7.72 11.80 -2.03
C THR A 216 6.67 12.91 -2.06
N LYS A 217 5.64 12.81 -2.90
CA LYS A 217 4.52 13.77 -2.96
C LYS A 217 3.59 13.73 -1.73
N PHE A 218 3.66 12.67 -0.94
CA PHE A 218 2.84 12.46 0.26
C PHE A 218 3.72 12.24 1.50
N ASP A 219 4.92 12.80 1.46
CA ASP A 219 5.80 12.96 2.61
C ASP A 219 5.06 13.81 3.69
N PRO A 220 5.36 13.66 4.99
CA PRO A 220 4.87 14.57 6.04
C PRO A 220 5.05 16.07 5.77
N ASP A 221 5.87 16.48 4.79
CA ASP A 221 5.82 17.82 4.23
C ASP A 221 4.76 17.92 3.12
N LEU A 222 3.65 18.59 3.47
CA LEU A 222 2.47 18.78 2.62
C LEU A 222 2.80 19.55 1.33
N ASP A 223 2.13 19.19 0.24
CA ASP A 223 2.15 19.96 -1.02
C ASP A 223 1.62 21.39 -0.82
N LEU A 224 2.08 22.35 -1.63
CA LEU A 224 1.65 23.77 -1.60
C LEU A 224 0.14 23.95 -1.70
N ASP A 225 -0.53 23.10 -2.48
CA ASP A 225 -1.98 23.15 -2.70
C ASP A 225 -2.79 22.44 -1.61
N HIS A 226 -2.13 21.83 -0.62
CA HIS A 226 -2.80 21.15 0.47
C HIS A 226 -3.45 22.19 1.42
N PRO A 227 -4.72 22.03 1.84
CA PRO A 227 -5.42 23.02 2.68
C PRO A 227 -4.72 23.33 4.01
N GLY A 228 -3.98 22.36 4.55
CA GLY A 228 -3.15 22.51 5.75
C GLY A 228 -1.70 22.95 5.52
N PHE A 229 -1.29 23.36 4.30
CA PHE A 229 0.10 23.72 3.99
C PHE A 229 0.61 24.89 4.86
N SER A 230 -0.22 25.93 5.00
CA SER A 230 0.07 27.12 5.80
C SER A 230 -0.29 26.96 7.28
N ASP A 231 -1.00 25.89 7.65
CA ASP A 231 -1.35 25.60 9.03
C ASP A 231 -0.20 24.87 9.74
N GLN A 232 0.54 25.62 10.54
CA GLN A 232 1.67 25.08 11.29
C GLN A 232 1.26 24.09 12.38
N ALA A 233 0.08 24.26 12.99
CA ALA A 233 -0.42 23.33 14.01
C ALA A 233 -0.80 21.99 13.36
N TYR A 234 -1.48 22.02 12.21
CA TYR A 234 -1.80 20.83 11.44
C TYR A 234 -0.54 20.10 10.96
N ARG A 235 0.49 20.82 10.48
CA ARG A 235 1.78 20.21 10.10
C ARG A 235 2.49 19.55 11.27
N GLN A 236 2.53 20.21 12.43
CA GLN A 236 3.10 19.61 13.64
C GLN A 236 2.32 18.37 14.07
N ARG A 237 0.98 18.42 13.98
CA ARG A 237 0.10 17.28 14.26
C ARG A 237 0.37 16.10 13.32
N ARG A 238 0.53 16.36 12.01
CA ARG A 238 0.91 15.34 11.02
C ARG A 238 2.26 14.71 11.32
N LYS A 239 3.27 15.50 11.67
CA LYS A 239 4.61 15.00 12.06
C LYS A 239 4.54 14.13 13.32
N ALA A 240 3.75 14.53 14.32
CA ALA A 240 3.54 13.73 15.53
C ALA A 240 2.89 12.37 15.25
N ILE A 241 1.85 12.33 14.41
CA ILE A 241 1.20 11.07 14.03
C ILE A 241 2.11 10.22 13.13
N ALA A 242 2.84 10.82 12.20
CA ALA A 242 3.79 10.10 11.35
C ALA A 242 4.90 9.42 12.17
N ALA A 243 5.37 10.07 13.26
CA ALA A 243 6.36 9.48 14.17
C ALA A 243 5.90 8.16 14.79
N ILE A 244 4.59 8.02 15.08
CA ILE A 244 4.00 6.77 15.57
C ILE A 244 4.21 5.64 14.55
N ALA A 245 3.91 5.90 13.28
CA ALA A 245 4.07 4.92 12.21
C ALA A 245 5.54 4.52 11.97
N PHE A 246 6.48 5.47 12.08
CA PHE A 246 7.91 5.17 11.93
C PHE A 246 8.48 4.34 13.08
N GLN A 247 7.96 4.52 14.29
CA GLN A 247 8.41 3.79 15.47
C GLN A 247 7.77 2.39 15.59
N TYR A 248 6.60 2.19 14.98
CA TYR A 248 5.88 0.92 15.03
C TYR A 248 6.69 -0.26 14.48
N LYS A 249 6.71 -1.37 15.22
CA LYS A 249 7.28 -2.66 14.79
C LYS A 249 6.23 -3.75 14.77
N GLN A 250 6.41 -4.71 13.87
CA GLN A 250 5.50 -5.84 13.77
C GLN A 250 5.48 -6.63 15.09
N GLY A 251 4.28 -6.76 15.67
CA GLY A 251 4.06 -7.47 16.94
C GLY A 251 3.74 -6.54 18.10
N ASP A 252 4.10 -5.26 18.00
CA ASP A 252 3.69 -4.25 18.96
C ASP A 252 2.19 -3.92 18.80
N PRO A 253 1.50 -3.52 19.88
CA PRO A 253 0.18 -2.93 19.77
C PRO A 253 0.26 -1.60 19.02
N ILE A 254 -0.72 -1.31 18.16
CA ILE A 254 -0.76 -0.04 17.44
C ILE A 254 -1.01 1.09 18.45
N PRO A 255 -0.14 2.12 18.52
CA PRO A 255 -0.32 3.18 19.51
C PRO A 255 -1.62 3.96 19.27
N HIS A 256 -2.31 4.25 20.37
CA HIS A 256 -3.52 5.04 20.34
C HIS A 256 -3.20 6.52 20.08
N VAL A 257 -4.07 7.19 19.35
CA VAL A 257 -3.99 8.63 19.10
C VAL A 257 -5.11 9.32 19.86
N GLU A 258 -4.74 10.26 20.74
CA GLU A 258 -5.71 11.15 21.37
C GLU A 258 -6.12 12.23 20.37
N TYR A 259 -7.29 12.06 19.77
CA TYR A 259 -7.83 13.00 18.79
C TYR A 259 -8.39 14.26 19.45
N THR A 260 -8.19 15.41 18.82
CA THR A 260 -8.72 16.69 19.31
C THR A 260 -10.22 16.80 19.07
N ALA A 261 -10.85 17.78 19.71
CA ALA A 261 -12.26 18.08 19.47
C ALA A 261 -12.53 18.50 18.02
N GLU A 262 -11.61 19.22 17.39
CA GLU A 262 -11.72 19.64 15.98
C GLU A 262 -11.58 18.44 15.02
N GLU A 263 -10.64 17.54 15.29
CA GLU A 263 -10.50 16.28 14.54
C GLU A 263 -11.78 15.45 14.67
N THR A 264 -12.33 15.31 15.88
CA THR A 264 -13.56 14.58 16.12
C THR A 264 -14.78 15.23 15.44
N ALA A 265 -14.85 16.56 15.42
CA ALA A 265 -15.91 17.29 14.70
C ALA A 265 -15.82 17.09 13.17
N THR A 266 -14.60 17.06 12.63
CA THR A 266 -14.36 16.76 11.21
C THR A 266 -14.80 15.34 10.86
N TRP A 267 -14.47 14.37 11.71
CA TRP A 267 -14.93 12.98 11.59
C TRP A 267 -16.45 12.89 11.61
N LYS A 268 -17.11 13.54 12.58
CA LYS A 268 -18.56 13.55 12.72
C LYS A 268 -19.26 13.98 11.43
N GLN A 269 -18.81 15.10 10.87
CA GLN A 269 -19.41 15.64 9.64
C GLN A 269 -19.34 14.63 8.48
N VAL A 270 -18.18 13.99 8.28
CA VAL A 270 -18.00 12.98 7.22
C VAL A 270 -18.82 11.73 7.51
N TYR A 271 -18.78 11.24 8.75
CA TYR A 271 -19.47 10.03 9.17
C TYR A 271 -20.98 10.15 8.99
N SER A 272 -21.61 11.21 9.52
CA SER A 272 -23.07 11.41 9.40
C SER A 272 -23.50 11.52 7.93
N THR A 273 -22.72 12.23 7.11
CA THR A 273 -23.04 12.40 5.68
C THR A 273 -22.98 11.07 4.94
N LEU A 274 -21.91 10.29 5.11
CA LEU A 274 -21.77 9.01 4.43
C LEU A 274 -22.75 7.95 4.96
N ARG A 275 -23.00 7.94 6.27
CA ARG A 275 -23.99 7.03 6.89
C ARG A 275 -25.39 7.21 6.29
N GLY A 276 -25.78 8.44 5.98
CA GLY A 276 -27.05 8.74 5.30
C GLY A 276 -27.14 8.18 3.88
N LEU A 277 -26.01 7.88 3.23
CA LEU A 277 -25.95 7.39 1.84
C LEU A 277 -25.77 5.87 1.74
N TYR A 278 -25.25 5.21 2.78
CA TYR A 278 -24.89 3.79 2.69
C TYR A 278 -26.06 2.87 2.34
N THR A 279 -27.24 3.10 2.91
CA THR A 279 -28.43 2.23 2.68
C THR A 279 -28.83 2.14 1.21
N THR A 280 -28.53 3.17 0.42
CA THR A 280 -28.91 3.27 -1.00
C THR A 280 -27.76 3.01 -1.97
N HIS A 281 -26.51 3.18 -1.53
CA HIS A 281 -25.34 3.15 -2.41
C HIS A 281 -24.31 2.07 -2.08
N ALA A 282 -24.27 1.57 -0.84
CA ALA A 282 -23.28 0.58 -0.43
C ALA A 282 -23.73 -0.84 -0.78
N CYS A 283 -22.76 -1.73 -1.02
CA CYS A 283 -23.06 -3.15 -1.18
C CYS A 283 -23.47 -3.78 0.17
N ARG A 284 -24.13 -4.93 0.09
CA ARG A 284 -24.62 -5.66 1.26
C ARG A 284 -23.49 -6.03 2.24
N GLU A 285 -22.34 -6.45 1.72
CA GLU A 285 -21.18 -6.83 2.53
C GLU A 285 -20.66 -5.64 3.35
N TYR A 286 -20.72 -4.43 2.79
CA TYR A 286 -20.35 -3.22 3.51
C TYR A 286 -21.34 -2.93 4.64
N LEU A 287 -22.65 -3.01 4.38
CA LEU A 287 -23.68 -2.75 5.39
C LEU A 287 -23.58 -3.73 6.56
N GLU A 288 -23.46 -5.03 6.28
CA GLU A 288 -23.29 -6.08 7.28
C GLU A 288 -22.01 -5.87 8.11
N ALA A 289 -20.89 -5.53 7.47
CA ALA A 289 -19.64 -5.26 8.18
C ALA A 289 -19.71 -3.97 9.01
N PHE A 290 -20.34 -2.91 8.50
CA PHE A 290 -20.43 -1.62 9.17
C PHE A 290 -21.24 -1.72 10.47
N GLU A 291 -22.35 -2.46 10.48
CA GLU A 291 -23.11 -2.74 11.72
C GLU A 291 -22.24 -3.42 12.79
N LEU A 292 -21.34 -4.32 12.40
CA LEU A 292 -20.41 -4.97 13.33
C LEU A 292 -19.33 -3.99 13.82
N LEU A 293 -18.83 -3.11 12.97
CA LEU A 293 -17.83 -2.10 13.34
C LEU A 293 -18.40 -1.10 14.35
N GLU A 294 -19.66 -0.70 14.21
CA GLU A 294 -20.34 0.14 15.20
C GLU A 294 -20.47 -0.55 16.55
N ARG A 295 -20.87 -1.82 16.52
CA ARG A 295 -21.12 -2.59 17.73
C ARG A 295 -19.85 -2.97 18.49
N PHE A 296 -18.76 -3.26 17.79
CA PHE A 296 -17.57 -3.88 18.40
C PHE A 296 -16.29 -3.04 18.30
N CYS A 297 -16.21 -2.08 17.38
CA CYS A 297 -14.97 -1.32 17.12
C CYS A 297 -15.10 0.18 17.43
N GLY A 298 -16.21 0.60 18.04
CA GLY A 298 -16.41 1.99 18.45
C GLY A 298 -16.62 2.96 17.29
N TYR A 299 -17.09 2.49 16.14
CA TYR A 299 -17.51 3.37 15.05
C TYR A 299 -18.77 4.12 15.48
N GLN A 300 -18.65 5.44 15.62
CA GLN A 300 -19.75 6.31 15.99
C GLN A 300 -19.45 7.75 15.55
N GLU A 301 -20.47 8.59 15.47
CA GLU A 301 -20.35 9.99 15.04
C GLU A 301 -19.38 10.82 15.90
N ASP A 302 -19.39 10.61 17.21
CA ASP A 302 -18.65 11.44 18.16
C ASP A 302 -17.30 10.84 18.59
N ARG A 303 -16.80 9.81 17.89
CA ARG A 303 -15.51 9.18 18.23
C ARG A 303 -14.85 8.53 17.02
N ILE A 304 -13.60 8.90 16.79
CA ILE A 304 -12.74 8.25 15.80
C ILE A 304 -12.27 6.89 16.36
N PRO A 305 -12.46 5.78 15.64
CA PRO A 305 -12.03 4.46 16.09
C PRO A 305 -10.50 4.34 16.14
N GLN A 306 -9.98 3.62 17.13
CA GLN A 306 -8.53 3.37 17.24
C GLN A 306 -8.13 2.18 16.36
N LEU A 307 -7.01 2.30 15.65
CA LEU A 307 -6.58 1.26 14.71
C LEU A 307 -6.32 -0.09 15.39
N GLU A 308 -5.83 -0.10 16.64
CA GLU A 308 -5.59 -1.35 17.38
C GLU A 308 -6.88 -2.16 17.58
N ASP A 309 -7.97 -1.50 17.97
CA ASP A 309 -9.26 -2.14 18.21
C ASP A 309 -9.82 -2.72 16.90
N VAL A 310 -9.75 -1.94 15.82
CA VAL A 310 -10.17 -2.40 14.48
C VAL A 310 -9.29 -3.54 13.97
N SER A 311 -7.97 -3.44 14.17
CA SER A 311 -7.00 -4.47 13.77
C SER A 311 -7.26 -5.81 14.46
N ARG A 312 -7.53 -5.78 15.77
CA ARG A 312 -7.90 -6.99 16.54
C ARG A 312 -9.18 -7.62 15.99
N PHE A 313 -10.22 -6.82 15.76
CA PHE A 313 -11.47 -7.29 15.21
C PHE A 313 -11.31 -7.92 13.82
N LEU A 314 -10.59 -7.26 12.91
CA LEU A 314 -10.31 -7.79 11.57
C LEU A 314 -9.52 -9.10 11.64
N ARG A 315 -8.57 -9.20 12.57
CA ARG A 315 -7.71 -10.37 12.73
C ARG A 315 -8.51 -11.58 13.16
N GLU A 316 -9.46 -11.40 14.08
CA GLU A 316 -10.36 -12.47 14.53
C GLU A 316 -11.35 -12.90 13.43
N ARG A 317 -11.77 -11.99 12.56
CA ARG A 317 -12.79 -12.28 11.53
C ARG A 317 -12.22 -12.90 10.27
N THR A 318 -11.10 -12.36 9.76
CA THR A 318 -10.56 -12.73 8.44
C THR A 318 -9.05 -12.95 8.44
N GLY A 319 -8.39 -12.74 9.58
CA GLY A 319 -6.93 -12.72 9.67
C GLY A 319 -6.29 -11.47 9.04
N PHE A 320 -7.09 -10.47 8.64
CA PHE A 320 -6.55 -9.16 8.26
C PHE A 320 -6.11 -8.38 9.50
N GLN A 321 -5.03 -7.62 9.38
CA GLN A 321 -4.59 -6.70 10.42
C GLN A 321 -4.24 -5.35 9.82
N LEU A 322 -4.38 -4.30 10.62
CA LEU A 322 -3.95 -2.96 10.25
C LEU A 322 -2.50 -2.74 10.67
N ARG A 323 -1.81 -1.88 9.93
CA ARG A 323 -0.48 -1.39 10.28
C ARG A 323 -0.44 0.13 10.09
N PRO A 324 0.00 0.91 11.09
CA PRO A 324 0.07 2.36 10.95
C PRO A 324 1.10 2.73 9.89
N VAL A 325 0.74 3.65 9.00
CA VAL A 325 1.62 4.19 7.97
C VAL A 325 1.61 5.71 7.98
N ALA A 326 2.78 6.32 7.71
CA ALA A 326 2.95 7.77 7.76
C ALA A 326 2.31 8.50 6.58
N GLY A 327 2.09 7.81 5.45
CA GLY A 327 1.57 8.38 4.21
C GLY A 327 1.45 7.33 3.12
N LEU A 328 1.49 7.75 1.86
CA LEU A 328 1.32 6.87 0.71
C LEU A 328 2.60 6.06 0.45
N LEU A 329 2.51 4.73 0.52
CA LEU A 329 3.62 3.84 0.17
C LEU A 329 3.77 3.65 -1.34
N SER A 330 4.95 3.21 -1.77
CA SER A 330 5.14 2.65 -3.10
C SER A 330 4.14 1.51 -3.34
N ALA A 331 3.66 1.39 -4.59
CA ALA A 331 2.69 0.35 -4.94
C ALA A 331 3.23 -1.06 -4.61
N ARG A 332 4.55 -1.27 -4.75
CA ARG A 332 5.22 -2.52 -4.39
C ARG A 332 5.04 -2.85 -2.91
N ASP A 333 5.38 -1.92 -2.02
CA ASP A 333 5.33 -2.14 -0.57
C ASP A 333 3.90 -2.31 -0.07
N PHE A 334 2.97 -1.51 -0.58
CA PHE A 334 1.56 -1.62 -0.24
C PHE A 334 1.00 -2.98 -0.65
N LEU A 335 1.19 -3.39 -1.91
CA LEU A 335 0.69 -4.67 -2.42
C LEU A 335 1.40 -5.87 -1.77
N ALA A 336 2.70 -5.75 -1.44
CA ALA A 336 3.42 -6.77 -0.69
C ALA A 336 2.81 -6.99 0.71
N SER A 337 2.34 -5.91 1.36
CA SER A 337 1.67 -5.99 2.67
C SER A 337 0.36 -6.80 2.58
N LEU A 338 -0.41 -6.65 1.51
CA LEU A 338 -1.66 -7.38 1.29
C LEU A 338 -1.46 -8.89 1.16
N ALA A 339 -0.29 -9.35 0.69
CA ALA A 339 0.04 -10.78 0.64
C ALA A 339 0.07 -11.43 2.04
N PHE A 340 0.31 -10.63 3.09
CA PHE A 340 0.27 -11.04 4.49
C PHE A 340 -1.07 -10.69 5.17
N ARG A 341 -2.09 -10.28 4.41
CA ARG A 341 -3.34 -9.72 4.94
C ARG A 341 -3.09 -8.50 5.86
N VAL A 342 -2.06 -7.72 5.57
CA VAL A 342 -1.76 -6.48 6.29
C VAL A 342 -2.18 -5.29 5.45
N PHE A 343 -3.10 -4.50 5.97
CA PHE A 343 -3.52 -3.24 5.35
C PHE A 343 -2.82 -2.07 6.01
N GLN A 344 -2.08 -1.29 5.21
CA GLN A 344 -1.36 -0.11 5.65
C GLN A 344 -2.36 1.06 5.78
N CYS A 345 -2.51 1.62 6.97
CA CYS A 345 -3.58 2.55 7.31
C CYS A 345 -3.02 3.80 8.01
N THR A 346 -3.39 4.97 7.51
CA THR A 346 -3.02 6.27 8.09
C THR A 346 -3.82 6.51 9.38
N GLN A 347 -3.26 7.29 10.30
CA GLN A 347 -3.93 7.66 11.55
C GLN A 347 -4.33 9.13 11.63
N TYR A 348 -3.85 9.97 10.70
CA TYR A 348 -4.21 11.38 10.65
C TYR A 348 -5.60 11.56 10.04
N ILE A 349 -6.22 12.70 10.32
CA ILE A 349 -7.48 13.10 9.71
C ILE A 349 -7.24 14.28 8.76
N ARG A 350 -8.10 14.40 7.75
CA ARG A 350 -8.11 15.52 6.81
C ARG A 350 -8.28 16.87 7.53
N HIS A 351 -7.81 17.93 6.89
CA HIS A 351 -7.92 19.29 7.41
C HIS A 351 -9.38 19.75 7.53
N ALA A 352 -9.72 20.43 8.64
CA ALA A 352 -11.09 20.81 8.99
C ALA A 352 -11.72 21.83 8.03
N SER A 353 -10.92 22.59 7.26
CA SER A 353 -11.44 23.54 6.27
C SER A 353 -12.13 22.86 5.08
N SER A 354 -11.81 21.60 4.80
CA SER A 354 -12.27 20.85 3.63
C SER A 354 -12.73 19.44 4.01
N PRO A 355 -13.73 19.28 4.89
CA PRO A 355 -14.12 17.98 5.44
C PRO A 355 -14.65 17.03 4.36
N MET A 356 -15.25 17.55 3.29
CA MET A 356 -15.87 16.74 2.23
C MET A 356 -14.91 16.36 1.08
N HIS A 357 -13.66 16.82 1.08
CA HIS A 357 -12.69 16.53 0.03
C HIS A 357 -11.26 16.46 0.56
N SER A 358 -10.53 15.41 0.19
CA SER A 358 -9.10 15.23 0.50
C SER A 358 -8.40 14.58 -0.69
N PRO A 359 -7.22 15.07 -1.13
CA PRO A 359 -6.37 14.38 -2.09
C PRO A 359 -5.59 13.22 -1.45
N GLU A 360 -5.54 13.17 -0.12
CA GLU A 360 -4.87 12.15 0.68
C GLU A 360 -5.86 11.08 1.16
N PRO A 361 -5.38 9.83 1.36
CA PRO A 361 -6.19 8.70 1.81
C PRO A 361 -6.71 8.84 3.25
#